data_AF-A0A518IY13-F1
#
_entry.id   AF-A0A518IY13-F1
#
_cell.length_a   1.000
_cell.length_b   1.000
_cell.length_c   1.000
_cell.angle_alpha   90.00
_cell.angle_beta   90.00
_cell.angle_gamma   90.00
#
_symmetry.space_group_name_H-M   'P 1'
#
loop_
_entity.id
_entity.type
_entity.pdbx_description
1 polymer ?
#
loop_
_entity_poly.entity_id
_entity_poly.type
_entity_poly.pdbx_seq_one_letter_code
_entity_poly.pdbx_strand_id
1 'polypeptide(L)'
;MLSPVSKTLVCVCLSLLTLAGCTGGAPVPTEDQMLQDSGRVVWTFIDEAKKERKADVIQSKLSIMLESLDAQAAASGGKLVELRDAAKTLQSELQAGEKPADSLQKFADSVSALVPEPQNLGE
;
A
#
# COMPACT_ATOMS: atom_id res chain seq x y z
N MET A 1 39.57 58.54 12.47
CA MET A 1 40.68 57.69 12.93
C MET A 1 40.22 56.24 12.87
N LEU A 2 40.98 55.40 12.16
CA LEU A 2 41.07 53.92 12.16
C LEU A 2 39.80 53.04 12.00
N SER A 3 39.70 52.41 10.83
CA SER A 3 39.49 50.93 10.70
C SER A 3 40.80 50.21 11.11
N PRO A 4 40.92 48.88 11.42
CA PRO A 4 40.33 47.76 10.66
C PRO A 4 40.13 46.39 11.41
N VAL A 5 39.80 45.33 10.62
CA VAL A 5 40.07 43.87 10.84
C VAL A 5 39.04 43.09 11.67
N SER A 6 38.55 41.88 11.33
CA SER A 6 38.50 41.00 10.15
C SER A 6 37.75 39.71 10.58
N LYS A 7 37.43 38.88 9.57
CA LYS A 7 37.09 37.42 9.59
C LYS A 7 35.59 37.18 9.45
N THR A 8 35.05 37.09 8.22
CA THR A 8 35.22 36.04 7.19
C THR A 8 34.68 34.69 7.68
N LEU A 9 33.96 34.02 6.77
CA LEU A 9 33.51 32.61 6.76
C LEU A 9 32.23 32.31 7.55
N VAL A 10 31.08 32.35 6.86
CA VAL A 10 30.17 31.20 6.62
C VAL A 10 29.14 31.69 5.58
N CYS A 11 29.56 31.79 4.32
CA CYS A 11 28.63 32.03 3.22
C CYS A 11 29.16 31.38 1.92
N VAL A 12 29.68 30.16 2.06
CA VAL A 12 30.16 29.34 0.94
C VAL A 12 29.70 27.91 1.15
N CYS A 13 28.38 27.70 1.15
CA CYS A 13 27.76 26.39 0.88
C CYS A 13 26.46 26.52 0.07
N LEU A 14 26.06 27.73 -0.35
CA LEU A 14 24.79 27.95 -1.06
C LEU A 14 24.90 27.79 -2.59
N SER A 15 26.00 27.24 -3.10
CA SER A 15 26.30 27.25 -4.55
C SER A 15 26.54 25.86 -5.16
N LEU A 16 26.22 24.76 -4.47
CA LEU A 16 26.52 23.40 -4.94
C LEU A 16 25.30 22.49 -5.18
N LEU A 17 24.07 23.01 -5.10
CA LEU A 17 22.86 22.19 -5.28
C LEU A 17 22.08 22.43 -6.58
N THR A 18 22.61 23.23 -7.52
CA THR A 18 21.89 23.55 -8.77
C THR A 18 22.32 22.74 -9.99
N LEU A 19 23.02 21.61 -9.82
CA LEU A 19 23.26 20.64 -10.90
C LEU A 19 22.84 19.22 -10.53
N ALA A 20 21.53 18.99 -10.46
CA ALA A 20 20.95 17.71 -10.82
C ALA A 20 19.60 18.00 -11.45
N GLY A 21 19.46 17.74 -12.74
CA GLY A 21 18.21 17.91 -13.46
C GLY A 21 17.12 17.08 -12.80
N CYS A 22 16.10 17.73 -12.25
CA CYS A 22 14.82 17.11 -11.93
C CYS A 22 14.01 16.90 -13.23
N THR A 23 14.59 16.16 -14.17
CA THR A 23 13.88 15.61 -15.34
C THR A 23 13.93 14.09 -15.26
N GLY A 24 13.65 13.56 -14.08
CA GLY A 24 13.49 12.13 -13.85
C GLY A 24 12.14 11.96 -13.20
N GLY A 25 11.09 11.80 -14.02
CA GLY A 25 9.86 11.22 -13.50
C GLY A 25 10.23 9.91 -12.82
N ALA A 26 9.80 9.71 -11.58
CA ALA A 26 9.99 8.43 -10.92
C ALA A 26 9.56 7.31 -11.89
N PRO A 27 10.36 6.25 -12.06
CA PRO A 27 9.99 5.17 -12.97
C PRO A 27 8.58 4.69 -12.60
N VAL A 28 7.72 4.55 -13.61
CA VAL A 28 6.38 3.99 -13.41
C VAL A 28 6.57 2.60 -12.79
N PRO A 29 5.91 2.29 -11.65
CA PRO A 29 6.07 1.00 -11.00
C PRO A 29 5.62 -0.11 -11.94
N THR A 30 6.32 -1.24 -11.88
CA THR A 30 5.95 -2.42 -12.66
C THR A 30 4.69 -3.08 -12.08
N GLU A 31 3.99 -3.89 -12.88
CA GLU A 31 2.84 -4.65 -12.40
C GLU A 31 3.19 -5.50 -11.17
N ASP A 32 4.36 -6.16 -11.17
CA ASP A 32 4.82 -6.95 -10.02
C ASP A 32 5.05 -6.11 -8.76
N GLN A 33 5.59 -4.89 -8.90
CA GLN A 33 5.77 -3.98 -7.77
C GLN A 33 4.42 -3.54 -7.21
N MET A 34 3.49 -3.15 -8.10
CA MET A 34 2.14 -2.79 -7.70
C MET A 34 1.47 -3.97 -6.99
N LEU A 35 1.57 -5.18 -7.55
CA LEU A 35 1.02 -6.39 -6.94
C LEU A 35 1.59 -6.68 -5.56
N GLN A 36 2.90 -6.52 -5.36
CA GLN A 36 3.54 -6.69 -4.05
C GLN A 36 3.06 -5.65 -3.02
N ASP A 37 2.96 -4.38 -3.43
CA ASP A 37 2.50 -3.31 -2.56
C ASP A 37 1.01 -3.50 -2.18
N SER A 38 0.16 -3.84 -3.15
CA SER A 38 -1.25 -4.16 -2.93
C SER A 38 -1.41 -5.39 -2.06
N GLY A 39 -0.61 -6.42 -2.30
CA GLY A 39 -0.60 -7.63 -1.48
C GLY A 39 -0.23 -7.32 -0.04
N ARG A 40 0.75 -6.45 0.22
CA ARG A 40 1.08 -6.00 1.58
C ARG A 40 -0.11 -5.32 2.25
N VAL A 41 -0.77 -4.38 1.56
CA VAL A 41 -1.96 -3.69 2.07
C VAL A 41 -3.07 -4.69 2.41
N VAL A 42 -3.32 -5.64 1.52
CA VAL A 42 -4.34 -6.69 1.71
C VAL A 42 -4.01 -7.58 2.91
N TRP A 43 -2.76 -7.99 3.05
CA TRP A 43 -2.35 -8.81 4.18
C TRP A 43 -2.42 -8.06 5.51
N THR A 44 -2.05 -6.76 5.54
CA THR A 44 -2.28 -5.90 6.71
C THR A 44 -3.76 -5.81 7.05
N PHE A 45 -4.64 -5.63 6.05
CA PHE A 45 -6.08 -5.66 6.27
C PHE A 45 -6.54 -6.99 6.87
N ILE A 46 -6.07 -8.13 6.35
CA ILE A 46 -6.43 -9.47 6.86
C ILE A 46 -6.04 -9.62 8.33
N ASP A 47 -4.81 -9.22 8.70
CA ASP A 47 -4.34 -9.28 10.07
C ASP A 47 -5.19 -8.40 11.01
N GLU A 48 -5.45 -7.15 10.62
CA GLU A 48 -6.31 -6.25 11.38
C GLU A 48 -7.75 -6.78 11.51
N ALA A 49 -8.31 -7.31 10.43
CA ALA A 49 -9.67 -7.84 10.38
C ALA A 49 -9.83 -9.08 11.27
N LYS A 50 -8.82 -9.95 11.31
CA LYS A 50 -8.76 -11.11 12.23
C LYS A 50 -8.77 -10.67 13.71
N LYS A 51 -8.20 -9.51 14.02
CA LYS A 51 -8.17 -8.94 15.38
C LYS A 51 -9.49 -8.27 15.77
N GLU A 52 -10.10 -7.50 14.88
CA GLU A 52 -11.32 -6.72 15.18
C GLU A 52 -12.58 -7.59 15.35
N ARG A 53 -12.74 -8.65 14.54
CA ARG A 53 -13.87 -9.61 14.57
C ARG A 53 -15.28 -9.03 14.37
N LYS A 54 -15.45 -7.70 14.26
CA LYS A 54 -16.75 -7.05 14.02
C LYS A 54 -16.99 -6.84 12.52
N ALA A 55 -18.09 -7.39 12.02
CA ALA A 55 -18.40 -7.38 10.59
C ALA A 55 -18.53 -5.97 10.01
N ASP A 56 -19.12 -5.02 10.74
CA ASP A 56 -19.30 -3.63 10.30
C ASP A 56 -17.96 -2.90 10.12
N VAL A 57 -17.02 -3.08 11.06
CA VAL A 57 -15.70 -2.47 10.98
C VAL A 57 -14.87 -3.10 9.85
N ILE A 58 -14.94 -4.43 9.71
CA ILE A 58 -14.27 -5.16 8.62
C ILE A 58 -14.81 -4.70 7.26
N GLN A 59 -16.13 -4.59 7.09
CA GLN A 59 -16.75 -4.11 5.86
C GLN A 59 -16.35 -2.66 5.53
N SER A 60 -16.27 -1.78 6.53
CA SER A 60 -15.82 -0.40 6.33
C SER A 60 -14.37 -0.34 5.83
N LYS A 61 -13.45 -1.08 6.47
CA LYS A 61 -12.04 -1.15 6.05
C LYS A 61 -11.89 -1.79 4.66
N LEU A 62 -12.65 -2.86 4.41
CA LEU A 62 -12.67 -3.54 3.12
C LEU A 62 -13.13 -2.63 1.98
N SER A 63 -14.12 -1.77 2.23
CA SER A 63 -14.63 -0.85 1.19
C SER A 63 -13.55 0.14 0.75
N ILE A 64 -12.78 0.69 1.69
CA ILE A 64 -11.65 1.59 1.39
C ILE A 64 -10.56 0.86 0.61
N MET A 65 -10.24 -0.37 1.02
CA MET A 65 -9.24 -1.20 0.31
C MET A 65 -9.70 -1.53 -1.11
N LEU A 66 -10.99 -1.83 -1.31
CA LEU A 66 -11.57 -2.12 -2.61
C LEU A 66 -11.46 -0.95 -3.58
N GLU A 67 -11.69 0.28 -3.13
CA GLU A 67 -11.52 1.48 -3.99
C GLU A 67 -10.09 1.57 -4.55
N SER A 68 -9.09 1.27 -3.72
CA SER A 68 -7.68 1.24 -4.15
C SER A 68 -7.39 0.09 -5.12
N LEU A 69 -7.89 -1.11 -4.84
CA LEU A 69 -7.72 -2.28 -5.70
C LEU A 69 -8.44 -2.12 -7.05
N ASP A 70 -9.62 -1.50 -7.09
CA ASP A 70 -10.33 -1.18 -8.33
C ASP A 70 -9.51 -0.26 -9.22
N ALA A 71 -8.90 0.80 -8.65
CA ALA A 71 -8.05 1.72 -9.40
C ALA A 71 -6.80 1.03 -9.96
N GLN A 72 -6.14 0.18 -9.16
CA GLN A 72 -4.93 -0.54 -9.57
C GLN A 72 -5.23 -1.62 -10.61
N ALA A 73 -6.33 -2.37 -10.44
CA ALA A 73 -6.78 -3.37 -11.40
C ALA A 73 -7.16 -2.74 -12.75
N ALA A 74 -7.77 -1.55 -12.74
CA ALA A 74 -8.08 -0.81 -13.96
C ALA A 74 -6.83 -0.30 -14.68
N ALA A 75 -5.77 0.05 -13.94
CA ALA A 75 -4.53 0.57 -14.50
C ALA A 75 -3.62 -0.54 -15.07
N SER A 76 -3.54 -1.69 -14.39
CA SER A 76 -2.51 -2.70 -14.67
C SER A 76 -3.07 -4.05 -15.11
N GLY A 77 -4.30 -4.40 -14.76
CA GLY A 77 -4.88 -5.70 -15.13
C GLY A 77 -4.26 -6.90 -14.39
N GLY A 78 -4.25 -8.06 -15.04
CA GLY A 78 -3.55 -9.26 -14.56
C GLY A 78 -3.97 -9.70 -13.15
N LYS A 79 -2.99 -10.06 -12.32
CA LYS A 79 -3.21 -10.56 -10.95
C LYS A 79 -3.87 -9.54 -10.01
N LEU A 80 -3.79 -8.25 -10.32
CA LEU A 80 -4.50 -7.22 -9.54
C LEU A 80 -6.02 -7.32 -9.73
N VAL A 81 -6.50 -7.77 -10.89
CA VAL A 81 -7.90 -8.09 -11.15
C VAL A 81 -8.34 -9.24 -10.25
N GLU A 82 -7.53 -10.31 -10.18
CA GLU A 82 -7.80 -11.47 -9.32
C GLU A 82 -7.83 -11.09 -7.83
N LEU A 83 -6.89 -10.25 -7.38
CA LEU A 83 -6.82 -9.77 -6.01
C LEU A 83 -8.05 -8.93 -5.64
N ARG A 84 -8.46 -8.03 -6.54
CA ARG A 84 -9.69 -7.25 -6.40
C ARG A 84 -10.92 -8.14 -6.34
N ASP A 85 -11.02 -9.13 -7.21
CA ASP A 85 -12.20 -10.01 -7.29
C ASP A 85 -12.33 -10.90 -6.04
N ALA A 86 -11.20 -11.34 -5.48
CA ALA A 86 -11.17 -11.99 -4.16
C ALA A 86 -11.70 -11.05 -3.07
N ALA A 87 -11.31 -9.77 -3.07
CA ALA A 87 -11.80 -8.78 -2.10
C ALA A 87 -13.32 -8.49 -2.28
N LYS A 88 -13.83 -8.46 -3.52
CA LYS A 88 -15.27 -8.33 -3.80
C LYS A 88 -16.06 -9.54 -3.34
N THR A 89 -15.46 -10.73 -3.45
CA THR A 89 -16.04 -11.97 -2.92
C THR A 89 -16.17 -11.89 -1.41
N LEU A 90 -15.11 -11.48 -0.69
CA LEU A 90 -15.17 -11.24 0.75
C LEU A 90 -16.28 -10.23 1.12
N GLN A 91 -16.39 -9.11 0.37
CA GLN A 91 -17.43 -8.11 0.63
C GLN A 91 -18.83 -8.73 0.52
N SER A 92 -19.05 -9.55 -0.51
CA SER A 92 -20.32 -10.23 -0.75
C SER A 92 -20.64 -11.25 0.34
N GLU A 93 -19.66 -12.06 0.77
CA GLU A 93 -19.83 -13.03 1.86
C GLU A 93 -20.20 -12.32 3.18
N LEU A 94 -19.50 -11.23 3.52
CA LEU A 94 -19.78 -10.44 4.72
C LEU A 94 -21.16 -9.79 4.66
N GLN A 95 -21.60 -9.31 3.49
CA GLN A 95 -22.95 -8.74 3.29
C GLN A 95 -24.05 -9.80 3.37
N ALA A 96 -23.76 -11.02 2.93
CA ALA A 96 -24.66 -12.17 3.06
C ALA A 96 -24.78 -12.68 4.52
N GLY A 97 -23.98 -12.15 5.44
CA GLY A 97 -23.99 -12.53 6.85
C GLY A 97 -23.19 -13.78 7.15
N GLU A 98 -22.24 -14.18 6.28
CA GLU A 98 -21.29 -15.23 6.62
C GLU A 98 -20.46 -14.83 7.85
N LYS A 99 -19.95 -15.84 8.56
CA LYS A 99 -19.09 -15.62 9.72
C LYS A 99 -17.79 -14.94 9.26
N PRO A 100 -17.44 -13.77 9.82
CA PRO A 100 -16.27 -13.03 9.35
C PRO A 100 -14.97 -13.83 9.39
N ALA A 101 -14.79 -14.72 10.37
CA ALA A 101 -13.60 -15.56 10.47
C ALA A 101 -13.46 -16.54 9.29
N ASP A 102 -14.57 -17.17 8.87
CA ASP A 102 -14.56 -18.16 7.78
C ASP A 102 -14.32 -17.45 6.44
N SER A 103 -15.01 -16.34 6.20
CA SER A 103 -14.83 -15.52 4.99
C SER A 103 -13.43 -14.91 4.90
N LEU A 104 -12.89 -14.41 6.00
CA LEU A 104 -11.51 -13.89 6.05
C LEU A 104 -10.47 -14.98 5.80
N GLN A 105 -10.71 -16.21 6.26
CA GLN A 105 -9.78 -17.31 5.98
C GLN A 105 -9.79 -17.69 4.49
N LYS A 106 -10.97 -17.87 3.88
CA LYS A 106 -11.09 -18.12 2.43
C LYS A 106 -10.43 -17.01 1.60
N PHE A 107 -10.62 -15.76 2.03
CA PHE A 107 -9.98 -14.61 1.39
C PHE A 107 -8.46 -14.67 1.52
N ALA A 108 -7.93 -14.95 2.72
CA ALA A 108 -6.49 -15.11 2.93
C ALA A 108 -5.89 -16.24 2.08
N ASP A 109 -6.59 -17.37 1.97
CA ASP A 109 -6.16 -18.49 1.13
C ASP A 109 -6.08 -18.05 -0.35
N SER A 110 -7.09 -17.31 -0.83
CA SER A 110 -7.12 -16.76 -2.19
C SER A 110 -5.98 -15.77 -2.44
N VAL A 111 -5.71 -14.88 -1.48
CA VAL A 111 -4.61 -13.91 -1.56
C VAL A 111 -3.26 -14.62 -1.57
N SER A 112 -3.08 -15.66 -0.76
CA SER A 112 -1.83 -16.43 -0.67
C SER A 112 -1.44 -17.13 -1.97
N ALA A 113 -2.43 -17.49 -2.80
CA ALA A 113 -2.19 -18.05 -4.13
C ALA A 113 -1.66 -17.00 -5.13
N LEU A 114 -1.92 -15.72 -4.88
CA LEU A 114 -1.52 -14.60 -5.74
C LEU A 114 -0.22 -13.94 -5.27
N VAL A 115 -0.14 -13.63 -3.97
CA VAL A 115 0.98 -12.98 -3.29
C VAL A 115 1.22 -13.67 -1.95
N PRO A 116 2.45 -14.18 -1.70
CA PRO A 116 2.77 -14.82 -0.44
C PRO A 116 2.66 -13.85 0.74
N GLU A 117 2.28 -14.39 1.91
CA GLU A 117 2.20 -13.61 3.15
C GLU A 117 3.56 -13.02 3.52
N PRO A 118 3.66 -11.69 3.75
CA PRO A 118 4.88 -11.06 4.23
C PRO A 118 5.29 -11.60 5.61
N GLN A 119 6.57 -11.94 5.77
CA GLN A 119 7.07 -12.60 6.99
C GLN A 119 7.06 -11.72 8.27
N ASN A 120 6.86 -10.40 8.14
CA ASN A 120 6.98 -9.44 9.25
C ASN A 120 5.69 -8.64 9.51
N LEU A 121 4.52 -9.28 9.36
CA LEU A 121 3.24 -8.62 9.67
C LEU A 121 2.91 -8.55 11.17
N GLY A 122 3.70 -9.23 12.00
CA GLY A 122 3.41 -9.44 13.43
C GLY A 122 4.47 -8.91 14.41
N GLU A 123 5.40 -8.06 13.97
CA GLU A 123 6.37 -7.37 14.85
C GLU A 123 5.85 -6.01 15.33
#